data_AF-A0A6F8XRM5-F1
#
_entry.id   AF-A0A6F8XRM5-F1
#
_cell.length_a   1.000
_cell.length_b   1.000
_cell.length_c   1.000
_cell.angle_alpha   90.00
_cell.angle_beta   90.00
_cell.angle_gamma   90.00
#
_symmetry.space_group_name_H-M   'P 1'
#
loop_
_entity.id
_entity.type
_entity.pdbx_description
1 polymer ?
#
loop_
_entity_poly.entity_id
_entity_poly.type
_entity_poly.pdbx_seq_one_letter_code
_entity_poly.pdbx_strand_id
1 'polypeptide(L)'
;MFLGTLGPAAAYTARATFAANLFAAGGIATVTGAADTAEAFAASGAPVACLCSSDRVYADGAAPAAAALAAAGARRIWLAGRPGGYDGVDSYLYSGCDAVEVLETTLRDLEVP
;
A
#
# COMPACT_ATOMS: atom_id res chain seq x y z
N MET A 1 1.30 -6.00 -6.96
CA MET A 1 1.21 -5.10 -5.79
C MET A 1 0.61 -3.78 -6.23
N PHE A 2 -0.50 -3.33 -5.62
CA PHE A 2 -1.12 -2.05 -5.96
C PHE A 2 -0.61 -0.93 -5.03
N LEU A 3 -0.12 0.18 -5.59
CA LEU A 3 0.25 1.37 -4.84
C LEU A 3 -0.90 2.36 -4.91
N GLY A 4 -1.71 2.36 -3.86
CA GLY A 4 -2.89 3.20 -3.71
C GLY A 4 -2.52 4.59 -3.22
N THR A 5 -2.62 5.60 -4.07
CA THR A 5 -2.23 6.97 -3.73
C THR A 5 -3.41 7.78 -3.20
N LEU A 6 -3.18 8.58 -2.16
CA LEU A 6 -4.20 9.49 -1.60
C LEU A 6 -3.76 10.95 -1.72
N GLY A 7 -4.69 11.80 -2.14
CA GLY A 7 -4.45 13.24 -2.26
C GLY A 7 -3.54 13.63 -3.45
N PRO A 8 -2.98 14.85 -3.45
CA PRO A 8 -2.19 15.36 -4.57
C PRO A 8 -0.84 14.64 -4.69
N ALA A 9 -0.23 14.66 -5.88
CA ALA A 9 1.08 14.05 -6.14
C ALA A 9 2.15 14.47 -5.14
N ALA A 10 2.19 15.74 -4.73
CA ALA A 10 3.12 16.23 -3.73
C ALA A 10 3.02 15.50 -2.37
N ALA A 11 1.84 14.97 -2.02
CA ALA A 11 1.62 14.23 -0.78
C ALA A 11 2.08 12.77 -0.87
N TYR A 12 1.92 12.11 -2.04
CA TYR A 12 2.16 10.68 -2.16
C TYR A 12 3.48 10.30 -2.84
N THR A 13 4.06 11.14 -3.71
CA THR A 13 5.17 10.74 -4.59
C THR A 13 6.33 10.12 -3.82
N ALA A 14 6.78 10.75 -2.73
CA ALA A 14 7.90 10.23 -1.95
C ALA A 14 7.66 8.80 -1.41
N ARG A 15 6.46 8.54 -0.88
CA ARG A 15 6.09 7.24 -0.31
C ARG A 15 5.75 6.21 -1.36
N ALA A 16 5.10 6.62 -2.45
CA ALA A 16 4.84 5.77 -3.60
C ALA A 16 6.17 5.31 -4.25
N THR A 17 7.13 6.22 -4.44
CA THR A 17 8.45 5.88 -4.97
C THR A 17 9.24 4.99 -4.01
N PHE A 18 9.22 5.27 -2.70
CA PHE A 18 9.86 4.40 -1.71
C PHE A 18 9.27 2.98 -1.74
N ALA A 19 7.95 2.85 -1.69
CA ALA A 19 7.26 1.57 -1.75
C ALA A 19 7.57 0.83 -3.06
N ALA A 20 7.47 1.51 -4.21
CA ALA A 20 7.80 0.94 -5.51
C ALA A 20 9.22 0.36 -5.55
N ASN A 21 10.20 1.12 -5.08
CA ASN A 21 11.60 0.68 -5.06
C ASN A 21 11.83 -0.48 -4.09
N LEU A 22 11.19 -0.47 -2.91
CA LEU A 22 11.28 -1.56 -1.95
C LEU A 22 10.74 -2.86 -2.56
N PHE A 23 9.51 -2.83 -3.08
CA PHE A 23 8.90 -4.01 -3.69
C PHE A 23 9.66 -4.49 -4.94
N ALA A 24 10.15 -3.56 -5.77
CA ALA A 24 10.99 -3.91 -6.92
C ALA A 24 12.30 -4.60 -6.51
N ALA A 25 12.89 -4.25 -5.36
CA ALA A 25 14.07 -4.94 -4.84
C ALA A 25 13.80 -6.41 -4.50
N GLY A 26 12.55 -6.77 -4.16
CA GLY A 26 12.09 -8.15 -4.00
C GLY A 26 11.51 -8.79 -5.26
N GLY A 27 11.66 -8.15 -6.43
CA GLY A 27 11.12 -8.67 -7.69
C GLY A 27 9.60 -8.52 -7.86
N ILE A 28 8.94 -7.73 -7.00
CA ILE A 28 7.49 -7.54 -7.03
C ILE A 28 7.14 -6.34 -7.92
N ALA A 29 6.39 -6.59 -8.99
CA ALA A 29 5.87 -5.52 -9.84
C ALA A 29 4.77 -4.71 -9.14
N THR A 30 4.83 -3.39 -9.32
CA THR A 30 3.87 -2.44 -8.76
C THR A 30 3.03 -1.75 -9.82
N VAL A 31 1.73 -1.60 -9.56
CA VAL A 31 0.81 -0.77 -10.35
C VAL A 31 0.31 0.35 -9.46
N THR A 32 0.42 1.60 -9.89
CA THR A 32 0.00 2.77 -9.11
C THR A 32 -1.38 3.24 -9.57
N GLY A 33 -2.25 3.56 -8.62
CA GLY A 33 -3.58 4.10 -8.90
C GLY A 33 -4.15 4.85 -7.69
N ALA A 34 -5.23 5.59 -7.89
CA ALA A 34 -5.87 6.33 -6.80
C ALA A 34 -6.57 5.37 -5.83
N ALA A 35 -6.25 5.47 -4.53
CA ALA A 35 -6.78 4.58 -3.49
C ALA A 35 -8.23 4.89 -3.06
N ASP A 36 -8.74 6.06 -3.43
CA ASP A 36 -10.13 6.45 -3.19
C ASP A 36 -11.12 5.78 -4.17
N THR A 37 -10.62 5.03 -5.15
CA THR A 37 -11.43 4.25 -6.09
C THR A 37 -11.11 2.76 -5.94
N ALA A 38 -12.06 2.01 -5.36
CA ALA A 38 -12.02 0.55 -5.29
C ALA A 38 -11.86 -0.07 -6.69
N GLU A 39 -12.33 0.64 -7.72
CA GLU A 39 -12.26 0.29 -9.13
C GLU A 39 -10.82 0.20 -9.64
N ALA A 40 -9.94 1.14 -9.25
CA ALA A 40 -8.54 1.12 -9.68
C ALA A 40 -7.80 -0.09 -9.10
N PHE A 41 -8.10 -0.45 -7.85
CA PHE A 41 -7.56 -1.66 -7.23
C PHE A 41 -8.09 -2.92 -7.93
N ALA A 42 -9.41 -3.04 -8.11
CA ALA A 42 -10.02 -4.18 -8.77
C ALA A 42 -9.51 -4.36 -10.20
N ALA A 43 -9.39 -3.27 -10.97
CA ALA A 43 -8.86 -3.29 -12.33
C ALA A 43 -7.37 -3.67 -12.39
N SER A 44 -6.61 -3.45 -11.31
CA SER A 44 -5.19 -3.82 -11.26
C SER A 44 -4.97 -5.33 -11.18
N GLY A 45 -5.97 -6.10 -10.72
CA GLY A 45 -5.85 -7.53 -10.47
C GLY A 45 -4.85 -7.91 -9.37
N ALA A 46 -4.30 -6.93 -8.64
CA ALA A 46 -3.39 -7.21 -7.54
C ALA A 46 -4.15 -7.69 -6.30
N PRO A 47 -3.66 -8.70 -5.57
CA PRO A 47 -4.32 -9.14 -4.33
C PRO A 47 -3.87 -8.35 -3.09
N VAL A 48 -2.79 -7.57 -3.19
CA VAL A 48 -2.20 -6.78 -2.10
C VAL A 48 -2.10 -5.31 -2.51
N ALA A 49 -2.40 -4.42 -1.56
CA ALA A 49 -2.34 -2.97 -1.73
C ALA A 49 -1.40 -2.29 -0.71
N CYS A 50 -0.86 -1.12 -1.06
CA CYS A 50 -0.12 -0.24 -0.17
C CYS A 50 -0.64 1.20 -0.32
N LEU A 51 -1.17 1.75 0.76
CA LEU A 51 -1.56 3.15 0.84
C LEU A 51 -0.32 4.04 0.87
N CYS A 52 -0.26 5.02 -0.03
CA CYS A 52 0.86 5.95 -0.21
C CYS A 52 0.34 7.40 -0.16
N SER A 53 0.67 8.13 0.90
CA SER A 53 0.38 9.57 1.06
C SER A 53 1.11 10.13 2.26
N SER A 54 0.99 11.41 2.55
CA SER A 54 1.57 12.04 3.75
C SER A 54 0.81 11.70 5.04
N ASP A 55 1.46 11.85 6.20
CA ASP A 55 0.82 11.58 7.50
C ASP A 55 -0.41 12.46 7.73
N ARG A 56 -0.35 13.72 7.25
CA ARG A 56 -1.48 14.64 7.28
C ARG A 56 -2.70 14.08 6.54
N VAL A 57 -2.49 13.43 5.40
CA VAL A 57 -3.59 12.85 4.60
C VAL A 57 -4.08 11.55 5.22
N TYR A 58 -3.20 10.75 5.81
CA TYR A 58 -3.60 9.51 6.48
C TYR A 58 -4.52 9.72 7.68
N ALA A 59 -4.33 10.82 8.43
CA ALA A 59 -5.16 11.15 9.59
C ALA A 59 -6.67 11.08 9.28
N ASP A 60 -7.08 11.53 8.10
CA ASP A 60 -8.48 11.53 7.67
C ASP A 60 -8.78 10.44 6.62
N GLY A 61 -7.78 10.07 5.80
CA GLY A 61 -7.98 9.29 4.59
C GLY A 61 -7.55 7.83 4.66
N ALA A 62 -6.78 7.40 5.66
CA ALA A 62 -6.23 6.04 5.68
C ALA A 62 -7.31 4.97 5.93
N ALA A 63 -8.09 5.12 7.00
CA ALA A 63 -9.15 4.17 7.36
C ALA A 63 -10.22 4.01 6.26
N PRO A 64 -10.81 5.09 5.68
CA PRO A 64 -11.80 4.92 4.61
C PRO A 64 -11.19 4.29 3.34
N ALA A 65 -9.94 4.62 3.00
CA ALA A 65 -9.27 4.01 1.86
C ALA A 65 -8.98 2.52 2.10
N ALA A 66 -8.54 2.15 3.31
CA ALA A 66 -8.34 0.75 3.68
C ALA A 66 -9.65 -0.04 3.61
N ALA A 67 -10.75 0.52 4.12
CA ALA A 67 -12.07 -0.10 4.02
C ALA A 67 -12.51 -0.30 2.56
N ALA A 68 -12.28 0.68 1.68
CA ALA A 68 -12.59 0.56 0.26
C ALA A 68 -11.78 -0.54 -0.44
N LEU A 69 -10.48 -0.64 -0.14
CA LEU A 69 -9.61 -1.69 -0.66
C LEU A 69 -10.01 -3.08 -0.15
N ALA A 70 -10.35 -3.20 1.14
CA ALA A 70 -10.82 -4.44 1.73
C ALA A 70 -12.14 -4.90 1.10
N ALA A 71 -13.09 -3.98 0.90
CA ALA A 71 -14.36 -4.25 0.21
C ALA A 71 -14.15 -4.67 -1.26
N ALA A 72 -13.08 -4.18 -1.89
CA ALA A 72 -12.66 -4.57 -3.24
C ALA A 72 -11.90 -5.91 -3.28
N GLY A 73 -11.69 -6.57 -2.13
CA GLY A 73 -11.05 -7.88 -2.04
C GLY A 73 -9.55 -7.86 -1.80
N ALA A 74 -8.98 -6.75 -1.32
CA ALA A 74 -7.58 -6.72 -0.91
C ALA A 74 -7.34 -7.72 0.23
N ARG A 75 -6.41 -8.66 0.02
CA ARG A 75 -6.02 -9.67 1.02
C ARG A 75 -5.14 -9.08 2.12
N ARG A 76 -4.30 -8.11 1.75
CA ARG A 76 -3.47 -7.35 2.68
C ARG A 76 -3.35 -5.91 2.23
N ILE A 77 -3.40 -5.01 3.21
CA ILE A 77 -3.29 -3.57 3.05
C ILE A 77 -2.11 -3.08 3.89
N TRP A 78 -1.05 -2.71 3.18
CA TRP A 78 0.10 -2.01 3.73
C TRP A 78 -0.13 -0.50 3.78
N LEU A 79 0.61 0.19 4.64
CA LEU A 79 0.72 1.65 4.60
C LEU A 79 2.18 2.09 4.59
N ALA A 80 2.55 2.94 3.63
CA ALA A 80 3.88 3.51 3.51
C ALA A 80 4.06 4.68 4.49
N GLY A 81 4.51 4.38 5.71
CA GLY A 81 4.62 5.32 6.81
C GLY A 81 4.90 4.62 8.12
N ARG A 82 5.16 5.38 9.18
CA ARG A 82 5.32 4.80 10.52
C ARG A 82 3.96 4.30 11.03
N PRO A 83 3.93 3.30 11.94
CA PRO A 83 2.71 2.82 12.56
C PRO A 83 1.87 3.96 13.16
N GLY A 84 0.63 4.09 12.69
CA GLY A 84 -0.31 5.13 13.12
C GLY A 84 -1.61 4.60 13.74
N GLY A 85 -1.85 3.28 13.66
CA GLY A 85 -3.04 2.65 14.24
C GLY A 85 -4.32 2.97 13.47
N TYR A 86 -4.28 2.91 12.13
CA TYR A 86 -5.45 3.14 11.30
C TYR A 86 -6.24 1.84 11.09
N ASP A 87 -7.56 1.90 11.27
CA ASP A 87 -8.44 0.75 11.07
C ASP A 87 -8.33 0.20 9.64
N GLY A 88 -8.24 -1.12 9.52
CA GLY A 88 -8.11 -1.84 8.23
C GLY A 88 -6.71 -1.82 7.61
N VAL A 89 -5.72 -1.17 8.23
CA VAL A 89 -4.32 -1.29 7.82
C VAL A 89 -3.69 -2.47 8.57
N ASP A 90 -3.20 -3.46 7.83
CA ASP A 90 -2.64 -4.68 8.41
C ASP A 90 -1.21 -4.47 8.90
N SER A 91 -0.39 -3.78 8.08
CA SER A 91 1.05 -3.63 8.32
C SER A 91 1.61 -2.34 7.72
N TYR A 92 2.84 -2.00 8.10
CA TYR A 92 3.49 -0.73 7.75
C TYR A 92 4.85 -0.99 7.10
N LEU A 93 5.22 -0.16 6.11
CA LEU A 93 6.59 -0.09 5.59
C LEU A 93 7.12 1.34 5.69
N TYR A 94 8.37 1.48 6.12
CA TYR A 94 9.00 2.78 6.30
C TYR A 94 10.51 2.62 6.28
N SER A 95 11.25 3.72 6.09
CA SER A 95 12.70 3.69 6.16
C SER A 95 13.19 3.19 7.52
N GLY A 96 13.93 2.08 7.52
CA GLY A 96 14.40 1.40 8.73
C GLY A 96 13.47 0.31 9.29
N CYS A 97 12.40 -0.07 8.59
CA CYS A 97 11.67 -1.30 8.89
C CYS A 97 12.47 -2.55 8.47
N ASP A 98 12.04 -3.73 8.90
CA ASP A 98 12.57 -4.99 8.38
C ASP A 98 12.07 -5.19 6.94
N ALA A 99 12.90 -4.77 5.98
CA ALA A 99 12.60 -4.88 4.56
C ALA A 99 12.44 -6.33 4.11
N VAL A 100 13.17 -7.27 4.71
CA VAL A 100 13.11 -8.69 4.34
C VAL A 100 11.77 -9.26 4.78
N GLU A 101 11.35 -8.98 6.02
CA GLU A 101 10.04 -9.39 6.52
C GLU A 101 8.91 -8.84 5.64
N VAL A 102 8.95 -7.56 5.25
CA VAL A 102 7.95 -6.95 4.36
C VAL A 102 7.87 -7.70 3.02
N LEU A 103 9.02 -8.01 2.42
CA LEU A 103 9.09 -8.69 1.12
C LEU A 103 8.61 -10.14 1.21
N GLU A 104 9.10 -10.92 2.17
CA GLU A 104 8.68 -12.32 2.36
C GLU A 104 7.19 -12.43 2.67
N THR A 105 6.67 -11.52 3.49
CA THR A 105 5.26 -11.46 3.87
C THR A 105 4.41 -11.09 2.66
N THR A 106 4.89 -10.15 1.83
CA THR A 106 4.21 -9.77 0.58
C THR A 106 4.26 -10.90 -0.47
N LEU A 107 5.38 -11.59 -0.66
CA LEU A 107 5.51 -12.69 -1.63
C LEU A 107 4.57 -13.86 -1.29
N ARG A 108 4.49 -14.24 -0.01
CA ARG A 108 3.50 -15.21 0.47
C ARG A 108 2.07 -14.78 0.13
N ASP A 109 1.78 -13.49 0.30
CA ASP A 109 0.50 -12.87 -0.04
C ASP A 109 0.29 -12.57 -1.52
N LEU A 110 1.26 -12.85 -2.38
CA LEU A 110 1.08 -12.90 -3.82
C LEU A 110 0.92 -14.34 -4.31
N GLU A 111 0.97 -15.33 -3.41
CA GLU A 111 0.99 -16.77 -3.73
C GLU A 111 2.11 -17.16 -4.70
N VAL A 112 3.22 -16.41 -4.64
CA VAL A 112 4.43 -16.79 -5.37
C VAL A 112 5.03 -18.00 -4.64
N PRO A 113 5.19 -19.16 -5.31
CA PRO A 113 5.70 -20.38 -4.69
C PRO A 113 7.16 -20.29 -4.27
#